data_AF-A0A368JYK3-F1
#
_entry.id   AF-A0A368JYK3-F1
#
_cell.length_a   1.000
_cell.length_b   1.000
_cell.length_c   1.000
_cell.angle_alpha   90.00
_cell.angle_beta   90.00
_cell.angle_gamma   90.00
#
_symmetry.space_group_name_H-M   'P 1'
#
loop_
_entity.id
_entity.type
_entity.pdbx_description
1 polymer ?
#
loop_
_entity_poly.entity_id
_entity_poly.type
_entity_poly.pdbx_seq_one_letter_code
_entity_poly.pdbx_strand_id
1 'polypeptide(L)' 'MISCAAKRARPWPPLALFKAMLISVWYDLSDVNLAEALDDRATFRRFCGFSASEPTPERRPLSVFAKPL' A
#
# COMPACT_ATOMS: atom_id res chain seq x y z
N MET A 1 -0.06 0.35 14.67
CA MET A 1 -0.13 1.20 13.46
C MET A 1 1.13 0.93 12.64
N ILE A 2 1.01 0.74 11.33
CA ILE A 2 2.15 0.50 10.45
C ILE A 2 2.78 1.86 10.13
N SER A 3 4.01 2.08 10.62
CA SER A 3 4.77 3.29 10.33
C SER A 3 5.51 3.14 8.99
N CYS A 4 5.13 3.95 8.00
CA CYS A 4 5.82 4.19 6.74
C CYS A 4 6.74 5.41 6.86
N ALA A 5 7.60 5.45 7.89
CA ALA A 5 8.61 6.49 7.98
C ALA A 5 9.60 6.39 6.80
N ALA A 6 9.57 7.42 5.95
CA ALA A 6 10.45 7.64 4.81
C ALA A 6 11.94 7.66 5.22
N LYS A 7 12.55 6.47 5.28
CA LYS A 7 14.00 6.29 5.18
C LYS A 7 14.29 5.14 4.23
N ARG A 8 14.07 5.40 2.94
CA ARG A 8 14.75 4.80 1.77
C ARG A 8 14.84 3.28 1.57
N ALA A 9 14.25 2.38 2.39
CA ALA A 9 14.39 0.95 2.09
C ALA A 9 13.38 -0.03 2.69
N ARG A 10 12.31 0.38 3.38
CA ARG A 10 11.38 -0.62 3.95
C ARG A 10 10.31 -1.03 2.92
N PRO A 11 10.28 -2.29 2.46
CA PRO A 11 9.14 -2.79 1.69
C PRO A 11 7.88 -2.66 2.53
N TRP A 12 6.74 -2.41 1.87
CA TRP A 12 5.45 -2.46 2.54
C TRP A 12 5.33 -3.80 3.28
N PRO A 13 4.83 -3.81 4.53
CA PRO A 13 4.60 -5.07 5.20
C PRO A 13 3.68 -5.96 4.35
N PRO A 14 3.93 -7.27 4.29
CA PRO A 14 3.19 -8.19 3.41
C PRO A 14 1.67 -8.13 3.66
N LEU A 15 1.24 -7.88 4.90
CA LEU A 15 -0.16 -7.70 5.25
C LEU A 15 -0.77 -6.41 4.65
N ALA A 16 -0.01 -5.32 4.57
CA ALA A 16 -0.47 -4.09 3.94
C ALA A 16 -0.56 -4.24 2.41
N LEU A 17 0.39 -4.95 1.79
CA LEU A 17 0.32 -5.30 0.36
C LEU A 17 -0.88 -6.17 0.03
N PHE A 18 -1.14 -7.22 0.82
CA PHE A 18 -2.30 -8.09 0.64
C PHE A 18 -3.62 -7.31 0.71
N LYS A 19 -3.74 -6.43 1.70
CA LYS A 19 -4.91 -5.54 1.84
C LYS A 19 -5.04 -4.55 0.70
N ALA A 20 -3.93 -4.01 0.21
CA ALA A 20 -3.93 -3.11 -0.94
C ALA A 20 -4.34 -3.84 -2.23
N MET A 21 -3.94 -5.10 -2.41
CA MET A 21 -4.44 -5.94 -3.51
C MET A 21 -5.94 -6.24 -3.42
N LEU A 22 -6.50 -6.40 -2.23
CA LEU A 22 -7.95 -6.56 -2.09
C LEU A 22 -8.68 -5.29 -2.56
N ILE A 23 -8.17 -4.12 -2.19
CA ILE A 23 -8.71 -2.84 -2.68
C ILE A 23 -8.57 -2.75 -4.20
N SER A 24 -7.43 -3.15 -4.77
CA SER A 24 -7.23 -3.10 -6.22
C SER A 24 -8.21 -4.00 -6.97
N VAL A 25 -8.49 -5.21 -6.46
CA VAL A 25 -9.44 -6.13 -7.10
C VAL A 25 -10.90 -5.67 -6.93
N TRP A 26 -11.28 -5.15 -5.75
CA TRP A 26 -12.66 -4.72 -5.51
C TRP A 26 -13.05 -3.46 -6.27
N TYR A 27 -12.10 -2.55 -6.49
CA TYR A 27 -12.32 -1.28 -7.16
C TYR A 27 -11.73 -1.22 -8.56
N ASP A 28 -11.22 -2.35 -9.09
CA ASP A 28 -10.54 -2.46 -10.38
C ASP A 28 -9.47 -1.37 -10.60
N LEU A 29 -8.59 -1.20 -9.60
CA LEU A 29 -7.53 -0.19 -9.61
C LEU A 29 -6.22 -0.78 -10.12
N SER A 30 -5.54 -0.04 -10.99
CA SER A 30 -4.14 -0.29 -11.33
C SER A 30 -3.21 0.05 -10.15
N ASP A 31 -1.97 -0.46 -10.13
CA ASP A 31 -0.95 -0.09 -9.13
C ASP A 31 -0.77 1.43 -8.98
N VAL A 32 -0.94 2.15 -10.09
CA VAL A 32 -0.90 3.62 -10.17
C VAL A 32 -2.07 4.23 -9.40
N ASN A 33 -3.29 3.81 -9.73
CA ASN A 33 -4.52 4.35 -9.16
C ASN A 33 -4.71 3.90 -7.71
N LEU A 34 -4.18 2.73 -7.34
CA LEU A 34 -4.19 2.23 -5.96
C LEU A 34 -3.34 3.12 -5.05
N ALA A 35 -2.14 3.53 -5.49
CA ALA A 35 -1.29 4.43 -4.72
C ALA A 35 -1.94 5.80 -4.51
N GLU A 36 -2.58 6.33 -5.55
CA GLU A 36 -3.32 7.60 -5.47
C GLU A 36 -4.56 7.47 -4.57
N ALA A 37 -5.32 6.40 -4.69
CA ALA A 37 -6.49 6.15 -3.85
C ALA A 37 -6.12 5.94 -2.37
N LEU A 38 -4.95 5.38 -2.07
CA LEU A 38 -4.43 5.25 -0.71
C LEU A 38 -3.99 6.60 -0.11
N ASP A 39 -3.61 7.56 -0.95
CA ASP A 39 -3.24 8.90 -0.53
C ASP A 39 -4.47 9.81 -0.35
N ASP A 40 -5.43 9.71 -1.27
CA ASP A 40 -6.67 10.49 -1.26
C ASP A 40 -7.66 10.01 -0.18
N ARG A 41 -7.79 8.70 0.03
CA ARG A 41 -8.79 8.12 0.93
C ARG A 41 -8.17 7.60 2.22
N ALA A 42 -8.33 8.37 3.29
CA ALA A 42 -7.93 7.98 4.65
C ALA A 42 -8.54 6.64 5.10
N THR A 43 -9.71 6.26 4.58
CA THR A 43 -10.36 4.97 4.85
C THR A 43 -9.55 3.78 4.31
N PHE A 44 -8.98 3.90 3.10
CA PHE A 44 -8.11 2.88 2.51
C PHE A 44 -6.78 2.79 3.26
N ARG A 45 -6.23 3.94 3.63
CA ARG A 45 -5.03 4.04 4.47
C ARG A 45 -5.20 3.32 5.81
N ARG A 46 -6.33 3.57 6.49
CA ARG A 46 -6.71 2.89 7.75
C ARG A 46 -6.93 1.39 7.56
N PHE A 47 -7.58 0.96 6.48
CA PHE A 47 -7.79 -0.46 6.18
C PHE A 47 -6.47 -1.21 6.06
N CYS A 48 -5.52 -0.67 5.29
CA CYS A 48 -4.16 -1.20 5.13
C CYS A 48 -3.32 -1.09 6.41
N GLY A 49 -3.78 -0.34 7.42
CA GLY A 49 -3.13 -0.19 8.71
C GLY A 49 -2.05 0.88 8.75
N PHE A 50 -1.97 1.73 7.72
CA PHE A 50 -1.02 2.85 7.65
C PHE A 50 -1.38 3.95 8.64
N SER A 51 -0.37 4.62 9.18
CA SER A 51 -0.57 5.85 9.97
C SER A 51 -1.19 6.96 9.11
N ALA A 52 -2.12 7.72 9.68
CA ALA A 52 -2.82 8.80 8.99
C ALA A 52 -1.93 10.02 8.66
N SER A 53 -0.74 10.13 9.28
CA SER A 53 0.13 11.31 9.16
C SER A 53 1.45 11.06 8.44
N GLU A 54 1.68 9.87 7.89
CA GLU A 54 2.94 9.56 7.20
C GLU A 54 2.75 9.57 5.69
N PRO A 55 3.73 10.03 4.91
CA PRO A 55 3.65 10.02 3.44
C PRO A 55 3.60 8.58 2.92
N THR A 56 2.82 8.35 1.86
CA THR A 56 2.79 7.05 1.16
C THR A 56 4.19 6.79 0.59
N PRO A 57 4.89 5.72 0.98
CA PRO A 57 6.26 5.49 0.52
C PRO A 57 6.27 5.27 -1.00
N GLU A 58 7.35 5.73 -1.64
CA GLU A 58 7.48 5.72 -3.10
C GLU A 58 7.14 4.37 -3.74
N ARG A 59 6.43 4.50 -4.86
CA ARG A 59 5.86 3.48 -5.74
C ARG A 59 6.81 2.28 -5.91
N ARG A 60 6.41 1.10 -5.40
CA ARG A 60 6.97 -0.19 -5.85
C ARG A 60 5.88 -1.01 -6.51
N PRO A 61 6.19 -1.69 -7.63
CA PRO A 61 5.23 -2.57 -8.29
C PRO A 61 4.87 -3.75 -7.38
N LEU A 62 3.60 -4.16 -7.38
CA LEU A 62 3.08 -5.27 -6.54
C LEU A 62 3.70 -6.63 -6.90
N SER A 63 4.46 -6.69 -8.00
CA SER A 63 5.13 -7.89 -8.56
C SER A 63 6.09 -8.61 -7.61
N VAL A 64 6.51 -7.98 -6.50
CA VAL A 64 7.40 -8.62 -5.51
C VAL A 64 6.66 -9.68 -4.68
N PHE A 65 5.34 -9.61 -4.55
CA PHE A 65 4.55 -10.58 -3.77
C PHE A 65 4.35 -11.91 -4.51
N ALA A 66 4.42 -11.90 -5.84
CA ALA A 66 4.13 -13.05 -6.69
C ALA A 66 5.34 -13.98 -6.94
N LYS A 67 6.36 -13.95 -6.07
CA LYS A 67 7.49 -14.90 -6.15
C LYS A 67 7.47 -15.84 -4.94
N PRO A 68 6.77 -16.99 -5.02
CA PRO A 68 6.99 -18.07 -4.08
C PRO A 68 8.41 -18.62 -4.28
N LEU A 69 9.11 -18.85 -3.17
CA LEU A 69 10.21 -19.83 -3.13
C LEU A 69 9.62 -21.23 -3.30
#